data_AF-A0A0A9XV95-F1
#
_entry.id   AF-A0A0A9XV95-F1
#
_cell.length_a   1.000
_cell.length_b   1.000
_cell.length_c   1.000
_cell.angle_alpha   90.00
_cell.angle_beta   90.00
_cell.angle_gamma   90.00
#
_symmetry.space_group_name_H-M   'P 1'
#
loop_
_entity.id
_entity.type
_entity.pdbx_description
1 polymer ?
#
loop_
_entity_poly.entity_id
_entity_poly.type
_entity_poly.pdbx_seq_one_letter_code
_entity_poly.pdbx_strand_id
1 'polypeptide(L)'
;MSVNSIVTPQPHYIPGYTGHVPGYTYKLGDTYGSLTHKILLDPTTTHSEKLVLSDRTVTDFEVTRPTKDVIDIVDGRKQTRDAKYAHPMVPAYAGFVPMLRGKSGMTYTVAAEEGVAEFEKNQMKKRAAEQQLERIVGIQSGKWEPTIEESQLVKT
;
A
#
# COMPACT_ATOMS: atom_id res chain seq x y z
N MET A 1 -21.88 44.15 6.43
CA MET A 1 -21.26 43.41 5.31
C MET A 1 -20.45 42.29 5.93
N SER A 2 -20.86 41.03 5.77
CA SER A 2 -20.15 39.88 6.36
C SER A 2 -18.85 39.64 5.59
N VAL A 3 -17.72 39.60 6.31
CA VAL A 3 -16.36 39.37 5.78
C VAL A 3 -16.20 38.05 5.02
N ASN A 4 -17.14 37.12 5.19
CA ASN A 4 -17.13 35.81 4.53
C ASN A 4 -17.46 35.87 3.03
N SER A 5 -17.99 36.99 2.53
CA SER A 5 -18.35 37.13 1.11
C SER A 5 -17.16 37.49 0.19
N ILE A 6 -16.02 37.88 0.76
CA ILE A 6 -14.86 38.38 0.01
C ILE A 6 -13.77 37.30 -0.12
N VAL A 7 -13.79 36.31 0.78
CA VAL A 7 -12.77 35.27 0.87
C VAL A 7 -13.19 34.05 0.05
N THR A 8 -12.27 33.51 -0.74
CA THR A 8 -12.46 32.25 -1.46
C THR A 8 -12.75 31.11 -0.47
N PRO A 9 -13.77 30.26 -0.70
CA PRO A 9 -14.05 29.16 0.20
C PRO A 9 -12.90 28.13 0.19
N GLN A 10 -12.68 27.45 1.31
CA GLN A 10 -11.78 26.29 1.36
C GLN A 10 -12.43 25.13 0.55
N PRO A 11 -11.67 24.33 -0.23
CA PRO A 11 -10.21 24.25 -0.31
C PRO A 11 -9.58 25.23 -1.32
N HIS A 12 -8.59 26.02 -0.91
CA HIS A 12 -7.75 26.80 -1.84
C HIS A 12 -6.33 26.97 -1.28
N TYR A 13 -5.37 27.36 -2.13
CA TYR A 13 -4.03 27.70 -1.68
C TYR A 13 -3.91 29.20 -1.39
N ILE A 14 -3.10 29.54 -0.39
CA ILE A 14 -2.84 30.92 -0.01
C ILE A 14 -1.93 31.61 -1.03
N PRO A 15 -2.16 32.90 -1.36
CA PRO A 15 -1.21 33.67 -2.13
C PRO A 15 0.19 33.62 -1.50
N GLY A 16 1.22 33.36 -2.30
CA GLY A 16 2.60 33.16 -1.83
C GLY A 16 2.98 31.71 -1.50
N TYR A 17 2.07 30.75 -1.69
CA TYR A 17 2.43 29.33 -1.67
C TYR A 17 3.46 29.02 -2.77
N THR A 18 4.63 28.52 -2.37
CA THR A 18 5.77 28.22 -3.25
C THR A 18 5.83 26.77 -3.71
N GLY A 19 4.89 25.92 -3.26
CA GLY A 19 4.83 24.52 -3.63
C GLY A 19 4.16 24.27 -4.98
N HIS A 20 4.12 22.99 -5.38
CA HIS A 20 3.52 22.60 -6.65
C HIS A 20 1.98 22.74 -6.62
N VAL A 21 1.42 23.31 -7.69
CA VAL A 21 -0.02 23.35 -7.96
C VAL A 21 -0.28 22.68 -9.31
N PRO A 22 -0.99 21.55 -9.35
CA PRO A 22 -1.25 20.82 -10.60
C PRO A 22 -1.99 21.70 -11.62
N GLY A 23 -1.48 21.75 -12.85
CA GLY A 23 -2.15 22.46 -13.97
C GLY A 23 -2.22 23.99 -13.85
N TYR A 24 -1.64 24.60 -12.80
CA TYR A 24 -1.70 26.04 -12.56
C TYR A 24 -1.14 26.87 -13.72
N THR A 25 -0.06 26.41 -14.36
CA THR A 25 0.57 27.11 -15.49
C THR A 25 -0.32 27.24 -16.72
N TYR A 26 -1.36 26.42 -16.83
CA TYR A 26 -2.24 26.37 -18.00
C TYR A 26 -3.63 26.97 -17.76
N LYS A 27 -3.93 27.38 -16.52
CA LYS A 27 -5.20 28.03 -16.16
C LYS A 27 -4.91 29.48 -15.75
N LEU A 28 -5.61 30.44 -16.33
CA LEU A 28 -5.36 31.88 -16.17
C LEU A 28 -6.67 32.68 -16.15
N GLY A 29 -6.62 33.91 -15.64
CA GLY A 29 -7.76 34.83 -15.60
C GLY A 29 -8.53 34.91 -14.27
N ASP A 30 -8.12 34.15 -13.26
CA ASP A 30 -8.66 34.21 -11.89
C ASP A 30 -7.58 34.67 -10.90
N THR A 31 -8.00 35.10 -9.71
CA THR A 31 -7.09 35.30 -8.58
C THR A 31 -6.49 33.96 -8.13
N TYR A 32 -5.33 33.99 -7.48
CA TYR A 32 -4.64 32.77 -7.04
C TYR A 32 -5.52 31.84 -6.20
N GLY A 33 -6.26 32.39 -5.23
CA GLY A 33 -7.19 31.63 -4.39
C GLY A 33 -8.31 30.99 -5.22
N SER A 34 -8.96 31.75 -6.11
CA SER A 34 -10.07 31.23 -6.93
C SER A 34 -9.59 30.17 -7.94
N LEU A 35 -8.43 30.39 -8.54
CA LEU A 35 -7.85 29.47 -9.51
C LEU A 35 -7.49 28.13 -8.87
N THR A 36 -6.80 28.20 -7.72
CA THR A 36 -6.41 27.00 -6.97
C THR A 36 -7.63 26.28 -6.41
N HIS A 37 -8.67 27.01 -5.98
CA HIS A 37 -9.94 26.41 -5.58
C HIS A 37 -10.56 25.56 -6.69
N LYS A 38 -10.62 26.10 -7.91
CA LYS A 38 -11.15 25.37 -9.07
C LYS A 38 -10.30 24.15 -9.43
N ILE A 39 -8.97 24.27 -9.35
CA ILE A 39 -8.02 23.17 -9.61
C ILE A 39 -8.22 22.02 -8.64
N LEU A 40 -8.41 22.32 -7.36
CA LEU A 40 -8.54 21.32 -6.30
C LEU A 40 -9.89 20.60 -6.27
N LEU A 41 -10.91 21.17 -6.92
CA LEU A 41 -12.22 20.55 -7.09
C LEU A 41 -12.37 19.80 -8.42
N ASP A 42 -11.40 19.93 -9.32
CA ASP A 42 -11.45 19.37 -10.66
C ASP A 42 -11.07 17.88 -10.64
N PRO A 43 -11.98 16.95 -10.97
CA PRO A 43 -11.71 15.51 -10.92
C PRO A 43 -10.70 15.05 -11.98
N THR A 44 -10.44 15.87 -13.00
CA THR A 44 -9.44 15.57 -14.03
C THR A 44 -8.02 15.89 -13.58
N THR A 45 -7.89 16.68 -12.52
CA THR A 45 -6.61 17.10 -11.99
C THR A 45 -6.08 16.03 -11.03
N THR A 46 -4.91 15.46 -11.35
CA THR A 46 -4.22 14.54 -10.44
C THR A 46 -3.58 15.30 -9.29
N HIS A 47 -4.13 15.13 -8.09
CA HIS A 47 -3.57 15.65 -6.85
C HIS A 47 -3.67 14.59 -5.73
N SER A 48 -2.99 14.84 -4.61
CA SER A 48 -3.10 13.97 -3.44
C SER A 48 -4.53 14.00 -2.88
N GLU A 49 -5.01 12.86 -2.37
CA GLU A 49 -6.30 12.76 -1.67
C GLU A 49 -6.41 13.75 -0.50
N LYS A 50 -5.27 14.09 0.13
CA LYS A 50 -5.20 15.01 1.26
C LYS A 50 -4.32 16.22 0.93
N LEU A 51 -4.92 17.41 1.00
CA LEU A 51 -4.27 18.66 0.64
C LEU A 51 -3.20 19.10 1.67
N VAL A 52 -2.26 19.94 1.24
CA VAL A 52 -1.15 20.43 2.09
C VAL A 52 -1.65 21.30 3.26
N LEU A 53 -2.82 21.93 3.09
CA LEU A 53 -3.47 22.82 4.05
C LEU A 53 -4.84 22.32 4.52
N SER A 54 -5.14 21.01 4.39
CA SER A 54 -6.31 20.45 5.06
C SER A 54 -6.07 20.35 6.56
N ASP A 55 -7.14 20.36 7.36
CA ASP A 55 -7.07 20.12 8.80
C ASP A 55 -6.44 18.74 9.03
N ARG A 56 -5.16 18.77 9.42
CA ARG A 56 -4.35 17.59 9.71
C ARG A 56 -4.45 17.33 11.20
N THR A 57 -4.96 16.16 11.53
CA THR A 57 -4.91 15.61 12.88
C THR A 57 -3.52 14.98 13.10
N VAL A 58 -3.04 14.97 14.35
CA VAL A 58 -1.72 14.40 14.71
C VAL A 58 -1.62 12.94 14.26
N THR A 59 -2.74 12.23 14.25
CA THR A 59 -2.87 10.82 13.83
C THR A 59 -2.66 10.60 12.33
N ASP A 60 -2.74 11.63 11.49
CA ASP A 60 -2.58 11.48 10.03
C ASP A 60 -1.17 11.08 9.59
N PHE A 61 -0.17 11.27 10.47
CA PHE A 61 1.24 10.96 10.20
C PHE A 61 1.78 9.85 11.08
N GLU A 62 0.95 9.27 11.96
CA GLU A 62 1.35 8.12 12.77
C GLU A 62 1.37 6.87 11.90
N VAL A 63 2.50 6.64 11.23
CA VAL A 63 2.76 5.35 10.59
C VAL A 63 3.06 4.34 11.69
N THR A 64 2.01 3.64 12.16
CA THR A 64 2.18 2.49 13.06
C THR A 64 2.92 1.39 12.30
N ARG A 65 4.16 1.13 12.70
CA ARG A 65 4.99 0.07 12.13
C ARG A 65 5.26 -0.98 13.21
N PRO A 66 4.97 -2.27 12.96
CA PRO A 66 4.55 -2.88 11.69
C PRO A 66 3.09 -2.59 11.33
N THR A 67 2.79 -2.64 10.03
CA THR A 67 1.42 -2.44 9.50
C THR A 67 0.49 -3.53 10.01
N LYS A 68 -0.81 -3.22 10.17
CA LYS A 68 -1.82 -4.19 10.62
C LYS A 68 -1.85 -5.46 9.76
N ASP A 69 -1.73 -5.34 8.45
CA ASP A 69 -1.66 -6.49 7.54
C ASP A 69 -0.47 -7.43 7.84
N VAL A 70 0.67 -6.88 8.27
CA VAL A 70 1.85 -7.67 8.66
C VAL A 70 1.55 -8.43 9.93
N ILE A 71 0.96 -7.76 10.92
CA ILE A 71 0.56 -8.36 12.20
C ILE A 71 -0.42 -9.51 11.96
N ASP A 72 -1.45 -9.29 11.15
CA ASP A 72 -2.46 -10.30 10.82
C ASP A 72 -1.85 -11.55 10.14
N ILE A 73 -0.87 -11.35 9.24
CA ILE A 73 -0.15 -12.46 8.60
C ILE A 73 0.71 -13.23 9.62
N VAL A 74 1.45 -12.51 10.48
CA VAL A 74 2.32 -13.13 11.50
C VAL A 74 1.48 -13.95 12.47
N ASP A 75 0.40 -13.36 13.00
CA ASP A 75 -0.49 -14.02 13.97
C ASP A 75 -1.33 -15.14 13.33
N GLY A 76 -1.72 -15.00 12.06
CA GLY A 76 -2.40 -16.05 11.30
C GLY A 76 -1.60 -17.36 11.24
N ARG A 77 -0.26 -17.31 11.37
CA ARG A 77 0.58 -18.51 11.43
C ARG A 77 0.27 -19.40 12.62
N LYS A 78 -0.24 -18.86 13.73
CA LYS A 78 -0.61 -19.64 14.94
C LYS A 78 -1.65 -20.72 14.62
N GLN A 79 -2.49 -20.51 13.61
CA GLN A 79 -3.53 -21.46 13.22
C GLN A 79 -3.00 -22.60 12.33
N THR A 80 -1.96 -22.34 11.53
CA THR A 80 -1.47 -23.28 10.51
C THR A 80 -0.16 -23.98 10.89
N ARG A 81 0.69 -23.34 11.71
CA ARG A 81 2.05 -23.79 12.07
C ARG A 81 2.35 -23.46 13.54
N ASP A 82 3.58 -23.75 13.98
CA ASP A 82 4.05 -23.39 15.32
C ASP A 82 3.91 -21.89 15.61
N ALA A 83 3.35 -21.56 16.78
CA ALA A 83 3.14 -20.20 17.29
C ALA A 83 4.44 -19.47 17.69
N LYS A 84 5.59 -19.93 17.20
CA LYS A 84 6.93 -19.44 17.56
C LYS A 84 7.19 -18.01 17.08
N TYR A 85 6.59 -17.63 15.96
CA TYR A 85 6.66 -16.26 15.42
C TYR A 85 5.30 -15.62 15.61
N ALA A 86 5.16 -14.81 16.66
CA ALA A 86 3.93 -14.13 17.04
C ALA A 86 4.23 -12.65 17.28
N HIS A 87 3.27 -11.78 16.96
CA HIS A 87 3.39 -10.37 17.30
C HIS A 87 3.06 -10.16 18.80
N PRO A 88 3.82 -9.32 19.53
CA PRO A 88 5.08 -8.71 19.13
C PRO A 88 6.26 -9.69 19.25
N MET A 89 7.14 -9.71 18.25
CA MET A 89 8.35 -10.53 18.31
C MET A 89 9.33 -9.97 19.35
N VAL A 90 9.85 -10.85 20.22
CA VAL A 90 10.72 -10.45 21.34
C VAL A 90 12.14 -10.10 20.84
N PRO A 91 12.67 -8.91 21.14
CA PRO A 91 14.07 -8.57 20.89
C PRO A 91 15.04 -9.54 21.58
N ALA A 92 16.26 -9.65 21.05
CA ALA A 92 17.29 -10.59 21.53
C ALA A 92 16.94 -12.10 21.37
N TYR A 93 15.90 -12.43 20.61
CA TYR A 93 15.68 -13.81 20.18
C TYR A 93 16.87 -14.27 19.32
N ALA A 94 17.61 -15.25 19.85
CA ALA A 94 18.86 -15.75 19.28
C ALA A 94 18.68 -16.84 18.21
N GLY A 95 17.45 -17.33 18.03
CA GLY A 95 17.16 -18.33 17.01
C GLY A 95 17.05 -17.73 15.61
N PHE A 96 16.89 -18.60 14.62
CA PHE A 96 16.69 -18.18 13.24
C PHE A 96 15.37 -17.45 13.04
N VAL A 97 15.39 -16.36 12.27
CA VAL A 97 14.20 -15.63 11.79
C VAL A 97 14.26 -15.57 10.26
N PRO A 98 13.25 -16.09 9.54
CA PRO A 98 13.20 -16.05 8.08
C PRO A 98 13.22 -14.60 7.54
N MET A 99 13.95 -14.37 6.45
CA MET A 99 14.04 -13.07 5.75
C MET A 99 14.45 -11.88 6.63
N LEU A 100 15.04 -12.13 7.81
CA LEU A 100 15.58 -11.07 8.67
C LEU A 100 16.89 -10.51 8.10
N ARG A 101 17.73 -11.36 7.49
CA ARG A 101 18.98 -10.92 6.85
C ARG A 101 18.67 -9.95 5.71
N GLY A 102 19.31 -8.79 5.71
CA GLY A 102 19.10 -7.72 4.72
C GLY A 102 18.10 -6.64 5.16
N LYS A 103 17.33 -6.86 6.23
CA LYS A 103 16.51 -5.81 6.85
C LYS A 103 17.41 -4.96 7.76
N SER A 104 17.51 -3.66 7.49
CA SER A 104 18.30 -2.69 8.27
C SER A 104 17.54 -1.36 8.44
N GLY A 105 18.01 -0.50 9.33
CA GLY A 105 17.40 0.82 9.56
C GLY A 105 16.05 0.78 10.31
N MET A 106 15.76 -0.29 11.04
CA MET A 106 14.51 -0.46 11.78
C MET A 106 14.72 -1.27 13.07
N THR A 107 13.73 -1.24 13.97
CA THR A 107 13.76 -2.03 15.21
C THR A 107 13.74 -3.53 14.89
N TYR A 108 14.31 -4.34 15.78
CA TYR A 108 14.33 -5.79 15.62
C TYR A 108 12.92 -6.37 15.44
N THR A 109 11.96 -5.94 16.27
CA THR A 109 10.58 -6.44 16.25
C THR A 109 9.95 -6.28 14.87
N VAL A 110 10.08 -5.08 14.30
CA VAL A 110 9.57 -4.75 12.98
C VAL A 110 10.29 -5.54 11.89
N ALA A 111 11.63 -5.60 11.92
CA ALA A 111 12.41 -6.35 10.93
C ALA A 111 12.04 -7.84 10.92
N ALA A 112 11.87 -8.42 12.10
CA ALA A 112 11.55 -9.83 12.28
C ALA A 112 10.14 -10.15 11.79
N GLU A 113 9.16 -9.32 12.14
CA GLU A 113 7.76 -9.51 11.74
C GLU A 113 7.55 -9.30 10.24
N GLU A 114 8.14 -8.25 9.67
CA GLU A 114 8.09 -8.04 8.22
C GLU A 114 8.81 -9.15 7.46
N GLY A 115 9.95 -9.62 7.95
CA GLY A 115 10.65 -10.77 7.36
C GLY A 115 9.79 -12.04 7.39
N VAL A 116 9.14 -12.32 8.52
CA VAL A 116 8.21 -13.44 8.64
C VAL A 116 7.03 -13.30 7.68
N ALA A 117 6.40 -12.13 7.60
CA ALA A 117 5.27 -11.90 6.71
C ALA A 117 5.67 -12.02 5.23
N GLU A 118 6.84 -11.50 4.86
CA GLU A 118 7.40 -11.64 3.52
C GLU A 118 7.67 -13.11 3.15
N PHE A 119 8.23 -13.87 4.10
CA PHE A 119 8.45 -15.30 3.92
C PHE A 119 7.12 -16.03 3.67
N GLU A 120 6.06 -15.73 4.42
CA GLU A 120 4.76 -16.38 4.23
C GLU A 120 4.14 -16.04 2.86
N LYS A 121 4.22 -14.77 2.44
CA LYS A 121 3.80 -14.35 1.09
C LYS A 121 4.55 -15.13 0.01
N ASN A 122 5.85 -15.34 0.19
CA ASN A 122 6.66 -16.10 -0.75
C ASN A 122 6.29 -17.58 -0.77
N GLN A 123 5.96 -18.18 0.39
CA GLN A 123 5.45 -19.55 0.46
C GLN A 123 4.11 -19.70 -0.27
N MET A 124 3.18 -18.75 -0.09
CA MET A 124 1.89 -18.76 -0.80
C MET A 124 2.08 -18.64 -2.31
N LYS A 125 2.93 -17.70 -2.77
CA LYS A 125 3.26 -17.55 -4.20
C LYS A 125 3.88 -18.81 -4.77
N LYS A 126 4.81 -19.43 -4.04
CA LYS A 126 5.45 -20.68 -4.46
C LYS A 126 4.43 -21.81 -4.58
N ARG A 127 3.57 -22.00 -3.58
CA ARG A 127 2.51 -23.02 -3.60
C ARG A 127 1.53 -22.79 -4.75
N ALA A 128 1.13 -21.54 -4.99
CA ALA A 128 0.26 -21.22 -6.12
C ALA A 128 0.93 -21.57 -7.45
N ALA A 129 2.21 -21.23 -7.63
CA ALA A 129 2.96 -21.58 -8.83
C ALA A 129 3.10 -23.10 -9.03
N GLU A 130 3.36 -23.85 -7.96
CA GLU A 130 3.41 -25.32 -7.97
C GLU A 130 2.06 -25.92 -8.37
N GLN A 131 0.95 -25.43 -7.80
CA GLN A 131 -0.40 -25.86 -8.16
C GLN A 131 -0.74 -25.55 -9.63
N GLN A 132 -0.34 -24.37 -10.14
CA GLN A 132 -0.52 -24.04 -11.55
C GLN A 132 0.29 -24.99 -12.45
N LEU A 133 1.52 -25.31 -12.08
CA LEU A 133 2.36 -26.24 -12.83
C LEU A 133 1.77 -27.66 -12.85
N GLU A 134 1.37 -28.18 -11.69
CA GLU A 134 0.69 -29.48 -11.57
C GLU A 134 -0.55 -29.53 -12.47
N ARG A 135 -1.29 -28.43 -12.52
CA ARG A 135 -2.47 -28.29 -13.36
C ARG A 135 -2.16 -28.32 -14.84
N ILE A 136 -1.17 -27.57 -15.29
CA ILE A 136 -0.72 -27.57 -16.69
C ILE A 136 -0.24 -28.97 -17.09
N VAL A 137 0.57 -29.63 -16.24
CA VAL A 137 1.07 -30.99 -16.49
C VAL A 137 -0.08 -32.01 -16.53
N GLY A 138 -1.09 -31.86 -15.65
CA GLY A 138 -2.30 -32.68 -15.65
C GLY A 138 -3.10 -32.58 -16.96
N ILE A 139 -3.26 -31.36 -17.50
CA ILE A 139 -3.93 -31.11 -18.77
C ILE A 139 -3.10 -31.68 -19.94
N GLN A 140 -1.79 -31.42 -19.98
CA GLN A 140 -0.90 -31.90 -21.05
C GLN A 140 -0.83 -33.44 -21.09
N SER A 141 -0.87 -34.10 -19.93
CA SER A 141 -0.89 -35.57 -19.85
C SER A 141 -2.25 -36.20 -20.11
N GLY A 142 -3.29 -35.40 -20.41
CA GLY A 142 -4.65 -35.87 -20.67
C GLY A 142 -5.37 -36.42 -19.43
N LYS A 143 -4.82 -36.21 -18.23
CA LYS A 143 -5.44 -36.65 -16.99
C LYS A 143 -6.62 -35.77 -16.60
N TRP A 144 -6.57 -34.47 -16.93
CA TRP A 144 -7.56 -33.47 -16.56
C TRP A 144 -8.15 -32.77 -17.79
N GLU A 145 -9.44 -32.45 -17.75
CA GLU A 145 -10.11 -31.69 -18.79
C GLU A 145 -9.86 -30.17 -18.60
N PRO A 146 -9.36 -29.45 -19.63
CA PRO A 146 -9.06 -28.03 -19.51
C PRO A 146 -10.32 -27.17 -19.50
N THR A 147 -10.33 -26.13 -18.67
CA THR A 147 -11.33 -25.05 -18.75
C THR A 147 -11.07 -24.21 -20.02
N ILE A 148 -12.08 -23.47 -20.51
CA ILE A 148 -11.98 -22.62 -21.71
C ILE A 148 -10.74 -21.71 -21.67
N GLU A 149 -10.44 -21.12 -20.51
CA GLU A 149 -9.27 -20.24 -20.31
C GLU A 149 -7.93 -21.02 -20.35
N GLU A 150 -7.84 -22.18 -19.70
CA GLU A 150 -6.62 -23.00 -19.71
C GLU A 150 -6.31 -23.59 -21.09
N SER A 151 -7.34 -23.87 -21.88
CA SER A 151 -7.16 -24.39 -23.23
C SER A 151 -6.37 -23.43 -24.14
N GLN A 152 -6.38 -22.14 -23.83
CA GLN A 152 -5.62 -21.12 -24.55
C GLN A 152 -4.14 -21.12 -24.12
N LEU A 153 -3.83 -21.49 -22.88
CA LEU A 153 -2.48 -21.50 -22.31
C LEU A 153 -1.63 -22.71 -22.75
N VAL A 154 -2.27 -23.81 -23.16
CA VAL A 154 -1.59 -25.07 -23.51
C VAL A 154 -1.22 -25.17 -24.99
N LYS A 155 -1.70 -24.27 -25.85
CA LYS A 155 -1.58 -24.35 -27.33
C LYS A 155 -0.25 -23.85 -27.93
N THR A 156 0.81 -23.68 -27.14
CA THR A 156 2.16 -23.32 -27.63
C THR A 156 3.02 -24.56 -27.84
#